data_AF-A0A935IWS2-F1
#
_entry.id   AF-A0A935IWS2-F1
#
_cell.length_a   1.000
_cell.length_b   1.000
_cell.length_c   1.000
_cell.angle_alpha   90.00
_cell.angle_beta   90.00
_cell.angle_gamma   90.00
#
_symmetry.space_group_name_H-M   'P 1'
#
loop_
_entity.id
_entity.type
_entity.pdbx_description
1 polymer ?
#
loop_
_entity_poly.entity_id
_entity_poly.type
_entity_poly.pdbx_seq_one_letter_code
_entity_poly.pdbx_strand_id
1 'polypeptide(L)'
;MSPNRIRTEQEIHGRRGRPITDQDAHEINRVEELSYDLKIHEVMSKNLHTASPDISLSDVLKILRVNRISGVPVVEDEKLVGVISIEDIVRALQNNDLTETVGQYMTRELVTVSNFESIVKAMQTFAEKHVGRLPVVNEEKKLVGMITKGDITRGILVALQKDYKEEEVRRYRASHLFEDIISDRTTLVLRYNIKAQNFTLGGTASSNIKRALLRLGADAQIARRCGIAVYEAEMNLIIHTTRGGILKLEVEPHRITMSTTDDGPGIPDVHQVLQPGYSTATDQVREMGFGAGMGLVNIKRCVDSMELESTVGKGTKLIMRIHVPAENFNGRKEG
;
A
#
# COMPACT_ATOMS: atom_id res chain seq x y z
N MET A 1 0.83 14.19 -34.66
CA MET A 1 -0.06 13.01 -34.57
C MET A 1 0.83 11.79 -34.50
N SER A 2 0.95 11.19 -33.32
CA SER A 2 1.70 9.94 -33.14
C SER A 2 0.70 8.78 -33.17
N PRO A 3 0.96 7.65 -33.86
CA PRO A 3 -0.03 6.61 -34.05
C PRO A 3 -0.25 5.79 -32.78
N ASN A 4 -1.52 5.56 -32.44
CA ASN A 4 -1.98 4.64 -31.42
C ASN A 4 -1.40 3.23 -31.65
N ARG A 5 -0.61 2.72 -30.68
CA ARG A 5 -0.31 1.29 -30.61
C ARG A 5 -1.55 0.55 -30.11
N ILE A 6 -2.14 -0.26 -30.98
CA ILE A 6 -3.19 -1.22 -30.63
C ILE A 6 -2.53 -2.34 -29.82
N ARG A 7 -2.95 -2.48 -28.56
CA ARG A 7 -2.54 -3.56 -27.65
C ARG A 7 -3.11 -4.90 -28.11
N THR A 8 -2.28 -5.93 -28.20
CA THR A 8 -2.66 -7.27 -28.71
C THR A 8 -3.42 -8.08 -27.67
N GLU A 9 -4.26 -9.03 -28.12
CA GLU A 9 -5.20 -9.85 -27.33
C GLU A 9 -4.58 -10.59 -26.11
N GLN A 10 -3.26 -10.77 -26.07
CA GLN A 10 -2.54 -11.32 -24.90
C GLN A 10 -2.44 -10.36 -23.71
N GLU A 11 -2.60 -9.05 -23.90
CA GLU A 11 -2.59 -8.06 -22.81
C GLU A 11 -3.95 -7.97 -22.09
N ILE A 12 -4.99 -8.65 -22.59
CA ILE A 12 -6.38 -8.58 -22.10
C ILE A 12 -6.75 -9.78 -21.21
N HIS A 13 -6.03 -10.90 -21.28
CA HIS A 13 -6.32 -12.09 -20.46
C HIS A 13 -5.39 -12.20 -19.24
N GLY A 14 -6.00 -12.08 -18.06
CA GLY A 14 -5.34 -12.03 -16.76
C GLY A 14 -4.36 -13.16 -16.47
N ARG A 15 -3.30 -12.79 -15.75
CA ARG A 15 -2.27 -13.64 -15.14
C ARG A 15 -2.92 -14.79 -14.34
N ARG A 16 -3.10 -15.96 -14.95
CA ARG A 16 -3.48 -17.18 -14.23
C ARG A 16 -2.23 -17.88 -13.69
N GLY A 17 -2.16 -18.06 -12.36
CA GLY A 17 -1.49 -19.19 -11.73
C GLY A 17 0.02 -19.17 -11.54
N ARG A 18 0.70 -18.02 -11.53
CA ARG A 18 2.09 -17.95 -11.06
C ARG A 18 2.13 -17.65 -9.55
N PRO A 19 2.99 -18.32 -8.75
CA PRO A 19 3.28 -17.87 -7.39
C PRO A 19 3.83 -16.44 -7.47
N ILE A 20 3.21 -15.55 -6.69
CA ILE A 20 3.57 -14.13 -6.61
C ILE A 20 5.04 -14.05 -6.20
N THR A 21 5.86 -13.39 -7.02
CA THR A 21 7.29 -13.19 -6.72
C THR A 21 7.47 -11.98 -5.82
N ASP A 22 8.55 -11.90 -5.04
CA ASP A 22 8.87 -10.71 -4.21
C ASP A 22 8.96 -9.41 -5.04
N GLN A 23 9.19 -9.52 -6.35
CA GLN A 23 9.12 -8.39 -7.30
C GLN A 23 7.68 -7.95 -7.61
N ASP A 24 6.73 -8.88 -7.72
CA ASP A 24 5.30 -8.54 -7.90
C ASP A 24 4.73 -7.87 -6.64
N ALA A 25 5.24 -8.20 -5.45
CA ALA A 25 4.86 -7.58 -4.19
C ALA A 25 5.21 -6.08 -4.11
N HIS A 26 6.16 -5.60 -4.92
CA HIS A 26 6.53 -4.19 -5.01
C HIS A 26 5.60 -3.35 -5.90
N GLU A 27 4.74 -3.98 -6.72
CA GLU A 27 3.87 -3.31 -7.69
C GLU A 27 2.37 -3.35 -7.32
N ILE A 28 2.01 -3.90 -6.16
CA ILE A 28 0.60 -3.96 -5.73
C ILE A 28 0.12 -2.53 -5.44
N ASN A 29 -0.84 -2.03 -6.22
CA ASN A 29 -1.45 -0.72 -5.99
C ASN A 29 -2.30 -0.76 -4.71
N ARG A 30 -2.50 0.37 -4.01
CA ARG A 30 -3.29 0.40 -2.75
C ARG A 30 -4.70 -0.18 -2.92
N VAL A 31 -5.28 -0.02 -4.11
CA VAL A 31 -6.58 -0.62 -4.47
C VAL A 31 -6.53 -2.15 -4.46
N GLU A 32 -5.43 -2.73 -4.95
CA GLU A 32 -5.24 -4.18 -5.00
C GLU A 32 -5.02 -4.73 -3.59
N GLU A 33 -4.20 -4.07 -2.75
CA GLU A 33 -4.04 -4.44 -1.34
C GLU A 33 -5.39 -4.45 -0.60
N LEU A 34 -6.14 -3.34 -0.70
CA LEU A 34 -7.46 -3.21 -0.08
C LEU A 34 -8.45 -4.26 -0.60
N SER A 35 -8.29 -4.72 -1.84
CA SER A 35 -9.16 -5.76 -2.38
C SER A 35 -8.97 -7.08 -1.65
N TYR A 36 -7.74 -7.42 -1.24
CA TYR A 36 -7.47 -8.63 -0.47
C TYR A 36 -7.85 -8.49 1.01
N ASP A 37 -7.67 -7.31 1.59
CA ASP A 37 -7.93 -7.05 3.02
C ASP A 37 -9.43 -6.94 3.33
N LEU A 38 -10.19 -6.21 2.52
CA LEU A 38 -11.61 -5.95 2.76
C LEU A 38 -12.43 -7.24 2.73
N LYS A 39 -13.23 -7.43 3.78
CA LYS A 39 -14.17 -8.54 3.90
C LYS A 39 -15.54 -8.15 3.38
N ILE A 40 -16.25 -9.15 2.87
CA ILE A 40 -17.59 -8.99 2.29
C ILE A 40 -18.55 -8.32 3.29
N HIS A 41 -18.50 -8.70 4.58
CA HIS A 41 -19.37 -8.11 5.60
C HIS A 41 -19.17 -6.61 5.85
N GLU A 42 -18.02 -6.05 5.44
CA GLU A 42 -17.70 -4.63 5.58
C GLU A 42 -18.33 -3.78 4.48
N VAL A 43 -18.62 -4.38 3.33
CA VAL A 43 -19.11 -3.67 2.13
C VAL A 43 -20.52 -4.10 1.70
N MET A 44 -21.01 -5.26 2.16
CA MET A 44 -22.32 -5.79 1.77
C MET A 44 -23.49 -4.94 2.28
N SER A 45 -24.61 -5.02 1.57
CA SER A 45 -25.90 -4.52 2.06
C SER A 45 -26.50 -5.48 3.08
N LYS A 46 -26.84 -4.96 4.27
CA LYS A 46 -27.44 -5.71 5.38
C LYS A 46 -28.97 -5.59 5.46
N ASN A 47 -29.52 -4.50 4.92
CA ASN A 47 -30.97 -4.29 4.86
C ASN A 47 -31.51 -5.03 3.64
N LEU A 48 -31.96 -6.26 3.84
CA LEU A 48 -32.40 -7.13 2.77
C LEU A 48 -33.91 -7.01 2.55
N HIS A 49 -34.30 -6.80 1.30
CA HIS A 49 -35.65 -7.10 0.85
C HIS A 49 -35.66 -8.55 0.36
N THR A 50 -36.56 -9.36 0.90
CA THR A 50 -36.72 -10.78 0.57
C THR A 50 -38.14 -11.05 0.10
N ALA A 51 -38.34 -12.21 -0.54
CA ALA A 51 -39.64 -12.75 -0.92
C ALA A 51 -39.84 -14.14 -0.30
N SER A 52 -41.10 -14.54 -0.06
CA SER A 52 -41.44 -15.95 0.21
C SER A 52 -41.66 -16.70 -1.12
N PRO A 53 -41.42 -18.02 -1.18
CA PRO A 53 -41.70 -18.80 -2.38
C PRO A 53 -43.20 -18.82 -2.77
N ASP A 54 -44.11 -18.54 -1.83
CA ASP A 54 -45.56 -18.68 -2.03
C ASP A 54 -46.24 -17.40 -2.53
N ILE A 55 -45.55 -16.25 -2.49
CA ILE A 55 -46.13 -15.00 -2.97
C ILE A 55 -46.16 -14.97 -4.51
N SER A 56 -47.05 -14.16 -5.07
CA SER A 56 -47.16 -14.01 -6.52
C SER A 56 -45.99 -13.24 -7.13
N LEU A 57 -45.69 -13.49 -8.41
CA LEU A 57 -44.72 -12.71 -9.17
C LEU A 57 -45.11 -11.23 -9.30
N SER A 58 -46.42 -10.95 -9.34
CA SER A 58 -46.95 -9.59 -9.31
C SER A 58 -46.58 -8.83 -8.03
N ASP A 59 -46.55 -9.51 -6.89
CA ASP A 59 -46.15 -8.90 -5.62
C ASP A 59 -44.64 -8.68 -5.54
N VAL A 60 -43.84 -9.63 -6.05
CA VAL A 60 -42.39 -9.41 -6.20
C VAL A 60 -42.10 -8.22 -7.10
N LEU A 61 -42.79 -8.09 -8.24
CA LEU A 61 -42.61 -6.93 -9.13
C LEU A 61 -42.85 -5.60 -8.39
N LYS A 62 -43.83 -5.54 -7.48
CA LYS A 62 -44.05 -4.35 -6.63
C LYS A 62 -42.84 -4.10 -5.70
N ILE A 63 -42.31 -5.14 -5.05
CA ILE A 63 -41.11 -5.05 -4.19
C ILE A 63 -39.93 -4.51 -5.00
N LEU A 64 -39.68 -5.06 -6.19
CA LEU A 64 -38.58 -4.63 -7.06
C LEU A 64 -38.72 -3.15 -7.47
N ARG A 65 -39.93 -2.75 -7.87
CA ARG A 65 -40.22 -1.38 -8.32
C ARG A 65 -40.10 -0.35 -7.20
N VAL A 66 -40.72 -0.63 -6.04
CA VAL A 66 -40.74 0.31 -4.90
C VAL A 66 -39.33 0.53 -4.36
N ASN A 67 -38.57 -0.55 -4.21
CA ASN A 67 -37.22 -0.48 -3.64
C ASN A 67 -36.14 -0.17 -4.68
N ARG A 68 -36.51 -0.01 -5.96
CA ARG A 68 -35.59 0.25 -7.09
C ARG A 68 -34.45 -0.77 -7.18
N ILE A 69 -34.79 -2.05 -7.01
CA ILE A 69 -33.85 -3.17 -7.06
C ILE A 69 -34.23 -4.13 -8.19
N SER A 70 -33.23 -4.79 -8.80
CA SER A 70 -33.46 -5.73 -9.91
C SER A 70 -33.55 -7.21 -9.51
N GLY A 71 -33.69 -7.51 -8.22
CA GLY A 71 -33.90 -8.87 -7.71
C GLY A 71 -33.91 -8.92 -6.19
N VAL A 72 -34.39 -10.04 -5.64
CA VAL A 72 -34.44 -10.30 -4.20
C VAL A 72 -34.13 -11.77 -3.91
N PRO A 73 -33.52 -12.06 -2.74
CA PRO A 73 -33.44 -13.42 -2.22
C PRO A 73 -34.84 -13.94 -1.88
N VAL A 74 -35.07 -15.22 -2.15
CA VAL A 74 -36.27 -15.93 -1.74
C VAL A 74 -35.92 -16.74 -0.49
N VAL A 75 -36.69 -16.52 0.58
CA VAL A 75 -36.46 -17.13 1.88
C VAL A 75 -37.69 -17.87 2.38
N GLU A 76 -37.47 -19.01 3.01
CA GLU A 76 -38.47 -19.85 3.67
C GLU A 76 -37.89 -20.28 5.01
N ASP A 77 -38.60 -20.06 6.13
CA ASP A 77 -38.11 -20.32 7.49
C ASP A 77 -36.70 -19.78 7.77
N GLU A 78 -36.44 -18.53 7.37
CA GLU A 78 -35.14 -17.83 7.45
C GLU A 78 -34.00 -18.43 6.61
N LYS A 79 -34.27 -19.49 5.84
CA LYS A 79 -33.29 -20.11 4.95
C LYS A 79 -33.42 -19.54 3.55
N LEU A 80 -32.28 -19.30 2.92
CA LEU A 80 -32.22 -18.94 1.51
C LEU A 80 -32.59 -20.17 0.66
N VAL A 81 -33.72 -20.10 -0.04
CA VAL A 81 -34.24 -21.21 -0.88
C VAL A 81 -34.22 -20.88 -2.37
N GLY A 82 -34.02 -19.62 -2.73
CA GLY A 82 -33.93 -19.19 -4.12
C GLY A 82 -33.48 -17.75 -4.29
N VAL A 83 -33.35 -17.33 -5.54
CA VAL A 83 -33.21 -15.92 -5.94
C VAL A 83 -34.18 -15.66 -7.07
N ILE A 84 -34.81 -14.48 -7.05
CA ILE A 84 -35.66 -14.02 -8.15
C ILE A 84 -35.24 -12.64 -8.63
N SER A 85 -35.24 -12.43 -9.93
CA SER A 85 -34.73 -11.24 -10.60
C SER A 85 -35.74 -10.65 -11.58
N ILE A 86 -35.46 -9.46 -12.10
CA ILE A 86 -36.25 -8.87 -13.20
C ILE A 86 -36.29 -9.78 -14.42
N GLU A 87 -35.21 -10.52 -14.72
CA GLU A 87 -35.18 -11.44 -15.86
C GLU A 87 -36.21 -12.56 -15.72
N ASP A 88 -36.44 -13.03 -14.50
CA ASP A 88 -37.46 -14.04 -14.20
C ASP A 88 -38.87 -13.46 -14.32
N ILE A 89 -39.07 -12.20 -13.90
CA ILE A 89 -40.33 -11.49 -14.11
C ILE A 89 -40.62 -11.26 -15.60
N VAL A 90 -39.59 -10.91 -16.39
CA VAL A 90 -39.72 -10.75 -17.85
C VAL A 90 -40.11 -12.07 -18.51
N ARG A 91 -39.52 -13.18 -18.06
CA ARG A 91 -39.87 -14.53 -18.55
C ARG A 91 -41.32 -14.89 -18.23
N ALA A 92 -41.76 -14.63 -17.00
CA ALA A 92 -43.14 -14.88 -16.60
C ALA A 92 -44.14 -14.01 -17.37
N LEU A 93 -43.79 -12.74 -17.64
CA LEU A 93 -44.59 -11.83 -18.47
C LEU A 93 -44.81 -12.38 -19.89
N GLN A 94 -43.79 -12.96 -20.51
CA GLN A 94 -43.91 -13.57 -21.84
C GLN A 94 -44.87 -14.76 -21.87
N ASN A 95 -45.02 -15.46 -20.74
CA ASN A 95 -45.90 -16.61 -20.58
C ASN A 95 -47.30 -16.26 -20.04
N ASN A 96 -47.54 -14.99 -19.66
CA ASN A 96 -48.73 -14.53 -18.91
C ASN A 96 -48.88 -15.11 -17.50
N ASP A 97 -47.78 -15.48 -16.85
CA ASP A 97 -47.77 -16.19 -15.57
C ASP A 97 -47.56 -15.27 -14.36
N LEU A 98 -47.90 -13.99 -14.46
CA LEU A 98 -47.66 -13.03 -13.35
C LEU A 98 -48.44 -13.35 -12.06
N THR A 99 -49.47 -14.20 -12.13
CA THR A 99 -50.24 -14.69 -10.99
C THR A 99 -49.63 -15.94 -10.35
N GLU A 100 -48.70 -16.61 -11.04
CA GLU A 100 -48.00 -17.77 -10.50
C GLU A 100 -47.05 -17.37 -9.35
N THR A 101 -46.63 -18.39 -8.59
CA THR A 101 -45.82 -18.18 -7.40
C THR A 101 -44.34 -18.01 -7.75
N VAL A 102 -43.63 -17.27 -6.89
CA VAL A 102 -42.17 -17.10 -6.95
C VAL A 102 -41.44 -18.44 -7.00
N GLY A 103 -41.90 -19.43 -6.24
CA GLY A 103 -41.28 -20.74 -6.13
C GLY A 103 -41.19 -21.52 -7.46
N GLN A 104 -42.04 -21.20 -8.43
CA GLN A 104 -42.03 -21.81 -9.77
C GLN A 104 -40.97 -21.19 -10.70
N TYR A 105 -40.66 -19.91 -10.50
CA TYR A 105 -39.79 -19.13 -11.37
C TYR A 105 -38.41 -18.81 -10.76
N MET A 106 -38.24 -18.96 -9.45
CA MET A 106 -37.00 -18.66 -8.77
C MET A 106 -35.86 -19.59 -9.19
N THR A 107 -34.64 -19.07 -9.21
CA THR A 107 -33.42 -19.87 -9.39
C THR A 107 -33.08 -20.59 -8.09
N ARG A 108 -33.00 -21.93 -8.15
CA ARG A 108 -32.68 -22.80 -7.01
C ARG A 108 -31.20 -23.18 -6.92
N GLU A 109 -30.45 -23.07 -8.02
CA GLU A 109 -29.00 -23.23 -7.99
C GLU A 109 -28.36 -21.96 -7.41
N LEU A 110 -28.20 -21.95 -6.10
CA LEU A 110 -27.76 -20.79 -5.35
C LEU A 110 -26.25 -20.60 -5.48
N VAL A 111 -25.84 -19.50 -6.12
CA VAL A 111 -24.47 -18.99 -6.08
C VAL A 111 -24.36 -18.00 -4.94
N THR A 112 -23.64 -18.36 -3.87
CA THR A 112 -23.48 -17.54 -2.66
C THR A 112 -22.01 -17.32 -2.31
N VAL A 113 -21.77 -16.36 -1.43
CA VAL A 113 -20.45 -16.07 -0.84
C VAL A 113 -20.57 -15.97 0.68
N SER A 114 -19.47 -16.23 1.39
CA SER A 114 -19.43 -16.10 2.86
C SER A 114 -19.17 -14.66 3.27
N ASN A 115 -19.75 -14.23 4.39
CA ASN A 115 -19.56 -12.88 4.94
C ASN A 115 -18.10 -12.58 5.34
N PHE A 116 -17.31 -13.60 5.68
CA PHE A 116 -15.89 -13.47 6.06
C PHE A 116 -14.90 -13.63 4.91
N GLU A 117 -15.37 -13.96 3.71
CA GLU A 117 -14.51 -14.01 2.52
C GLU A 117 -14.07 -12.60 2.09
N SER A 118 -12.95 -12.52 1.37
CA SER A 118 -12.47 -11.28 0.74
C SER A 118 -13.39 -10.86 -0.41
N ILE A 119 -13.47 -9.55 -0.68
CA ILE A 119 -14.19 -9.04 -1.85
C ILE A 119 -13.61 -9.56 -3.19
N VAL A 120 -12.34 -9.98 -3.25
CA VAL A 120 -11.76 -10.68 -4.43
C VAL A 120 -12.56 -11.94 -4.77
N LYS A 121 -12.96 -12.71 -3.75
CA LYS A 121 -13.75 -13.93 -3.96
C LYS A 121 -15.10 -13.60 -4.61
N ALA A 122 -15.78 -12.54 -4.15
CA ALA A 122 -17.01 -12.07 -4.77
C ALA A 122 -16.79 -11.61 -6.23
N MET A 123 -15.71 -10.87 -6.52
CA MET A 123 -15.36 -10.46 -7.88
C MET A 123 -15.09 -11.65 -8.81
N GLN A 124 -14.37 -12.67 -8.31
CA GLN A 124 -14.14 -13.91 -9.06
C GLN A 124 -15.46 -14.63 -9.35
N THR A 125 -16.34 -14.78 -8.35
CA THR A 125 -17.65 -15.38 -8.53
C THR A 125 -18.50 -14.60 -9.54
N PHE A 126 -18.46 -13.27 -9.53
CA PHE A 126 -19.14 -12.45 -10.54
C PHE A 126 -18.61 -12.68 -11.97
N ALA A 127 -17.29 -12.87 -12.11
CA ALA A 127 -16.66 -13.12 -13.40
C ALA A 127 -16.97 -14.52 -13.95
N GLU A 128 -16.98 -15.53 -13.07
CA GLU A 128 -17.19 -16.94 -13.44
C GLU A 128 -18.67 -17.28 -13.67
N LYS A 129 -19.57 -16.72 -12.86
CA LYS A 129 -20.99 -17.08 -12.87
C LYS A 129 -21.87 -16.11 -13.63
N HIS A 130 -21.31 -15.01 -14.13
CA HIS A 130 -22.01 -13.96 -14.88
C HIS A 130 -23.26 -13.38 -14.16
N VAL A 131 -23.25 -13.41 -12.83
CA VAL A 131 -24.34 -12.86 -12.02
C VAL A 131 -24.10 -11.38 -11.68
N GLY A 132 -25.17 -10.62 -11.46
CA GLY A 132 -25.09 -9.20 -11.06
C GLY A 132 -25.05 -8.96 -9.55
N ARG A 133 -25.46 -9.95 -8.76
CA ARG A 133 -25.65 -9.89 -7.31
C ARG A 133 -25.38 -11.25 -6.67
N LEU A 134 -24.89 -11.27 -5.45
CA LEU A 134 -24.61 -12.49 -4.70
C LEU A 134 -25.24 -12.42 -3.30
N PRO A 135 -26.07 -13.40 -2.93
CA PRO A 135 -26.44 -13.62 -1.54
C PRO A 135 -25.22 -13.92 -0.69
N VAL A 136 -25.13 -13.24 0.44
CA VAL A 136 -24.08 -13.45 1.44
C VAL A 136 -24.64 -14.26 2.58
N VAL A 137 -23.97 -15.36 2.90
CA VAL A 137 -24.36 -16.28 3.98
C VAL A 137 -23.32 -16.31 5.09
N ASN A 138 -23.74 -16.67 6.29
CA ASN A 138 -22.83 -16.99 7.40
C ASN A 138 -22.42 -18.48 7.37
N GLU A 139 -21.68 -18.91 8.40
CA GLU A 139 -21.25 -20.30 8.57
C GLU A 139 -22.42 -21.30 8.68
N GLU A 140 -23.55 -20.87 9.26
CA GLU A 140 -24.78 -21.65 9.38
C GLU A 140 -25.62 -21.67 8.07
N LYS A 141 -25.10 -21.14 6.96
CA LYS A 141 -25.81 -20.96 5.69
C LYS A 141 -27.04 -20.06 5.75
N LYS A 142 -27.20 -19.27 6.82
CA LYS A 142 -28.25 -18.25 6.91
C LYS A 142 -27.87 -17.02 6.08
N LEU A 143 -28.88 -16.42 5.44
CA LEU A 143 -28.72 -15.19 4.67
C LEU A 143 -28.45 -14.02 5.61
N VAL A 144 -27.30 -13.36 5.46
CA VAL A 144 -26.88 -12.22 6.30
C VAL A 144 -26.61 -10.94 5.51
N GLY A 145 -26.62 -11.03 4.18
CA GLY A 145 -26.44 -9.86 3.34
C GLY A 145 -26.58 -10.15 1.86
N MET A 146 -26.38 -9.11 1.07
CA MET A 146 -26.30 -9.14 -0.39
C MET A 146 -25.14 -8.27 -0.81
N ILE A 147 -24.38 -8.71 -1.80
CA ILE A 147 -23.27 -7.94 -2.37
C ILE A 147 -23.43 -7.79 -3.88
N THR A 148 -23.08 -6.60 -4.38
CA THR A 148 -23.04 -6.26 -5.80
C THR A 148 -21.68 -5.67 -6.18
N LYS A 149 -21.38 -5.59 -7.48
CA LYS A 149 -20.17 -4.88 -7.97
C LYS A 149 -20.13 -3.41 -7.54
N GLY A 150 -21.31 -2.77 -7.42
CA GLY A 150 -21.43 -1.39 -6.95
C GLY A 150 -21.12 -1.23 -5.47
N ASP A 151 -21.48 -2.21 -4.64
CA ASP A 151 -21.13 -2.23 -3.21
C ASP A 151 -19.63 -2.36 -3.02
N ILE A 152 -19.00 -3.26 -3.77
CA ILE A 152 -17.53 -3.43 -3.79
C ILE A 152 -16.84 -2.12 -4.18
N THR A 153 -17.28 -1.50 -5.27
CA THR A 153 -16.70 -0.24 -5.76
C THR A 153 -16.80 0.87 -4.72
N ARG A 154 -17.98 1.05 -4.11
CA ARG A 154 -18.18 2.03 -3.02
C ARG A 154 -17.35 1.69 -1.79
N GLY A 155 -17.28 0.42 -1.40
CA GLY A 155 -16.52 -0.04 -0.24
C GLY A 155 -15.03 0.27 -0.38
N ILE A 156 -14.44 -0.03 -1.54
CA ILE A 156 -13.05 0.32 -1.85
C ILE A 156 -12.85 1.84 -1.79
N LEU A 157 -13.76 2.62 -2.39
CA LEU A 157 -13.64 4.08 -2.37
C LEU A 157 -13.68 4.66 -0.95
N VAL A 158 -14.57 4.15 -0.09
CA VAL A 158 -14.67 4.55 1.32
C VAL A 158 -13.40 4.17 2.09
N ALA A 159 -12.88 2.96 1.86
CA ALA A 159 -11.64 2.50 2.49
C ALA A 159 -10.44 3.38 2.09
N LEU A 160 -10.30 3.71 0.80
CA LEU A 160 -9.27 4.63 0.31
C LEU A 160 -9.36 6.02 0.96
N GLN A 161 -10.58 6.57 1.09
CA GLN A 161 -10.79 7.86 1.74
C GLN A 161 -10.42 7.84 3.23
N LYS A 162 -10.71 6.73 3.92
CA LYS A 162 -10.36 6.55 5.33
C LYS A 162 -8.85 6.46 5.51
N ASP A 163 -8.18 5.64 4.71
CA ASP A 163 -6.72 5.54 4.69
C ASP A 163 -6.06 6.91 4.45
N TYR A 164 -6.56 7.66 3.46
CA TYR A 164 -6.05 9.00 3.16
C TYR A 164 -6.19 9.95 4.36
N LYS A 165 -7.34 9.96 5.03
CA LYS A 165 -7.57 10.79 6.23
C LYS A 165 -6.68 10.36 7.39
N GLU A 166 -6.50 9.08 7.63
CA GLU A 166 -5.61 8.58 8.68
C GLU A 166 -4.14 8.96 8.41
N GLU A 167 -3.71 8.89 7.15
CA GLU A 167 -2.39 9.37 6.73
C GLU A 167 -2.22 10.88 6.85
N GLU A 168 -3.27 11.66 6.56
CA GLU A 168 -3.28 13.12 6.68
C GLU A 168 -3.22 13.55 8.16
N VAL A 169 -4.01 12.92 9.04
CA VAL A 169 -3.94 13.14 10.49
C VAL A 169 -2.57 12.74 11.06
N ARG A 170 -1.97 11.67 10.55
CA ARG A 170 -0.62 11.25 10.96
C ARG A 170 0.45 12.22 10.50
N ARG A 171 0.34 12.78 9.30
CA ARG A 171 1.18 13.88 8.80
C ARG A 171 1.02 15.13 9.67
N TYR A 172 -0.22 15.52 9.98
CA TYR A 172 -0.51 16.66 10.85
C TYR A 172 0.13 16.52 12.25
N ARG A 173 -0.02 15.37 12.90
CA ARG A 173 0.60 15.13 14.23
C ARG A 173 2.13 15.13 14.19
N ALA A 174 2.71 14.67 13.08
CA ALA A 174 4.15 14.60 12.92
C ALA A 174 4.76 15.98 12.58
N SER A 175 4.04 16.85 11.87
CA SER A 175 4.49 18.23 11.58
C SER A 175 4.41 19.15 12.82
N HIS A 176 3.48 18.91 13.75
CA HIS A 176 3.34 19.72 14.98
C HIS A 176 4.20 19.22 16.16
N LEU A 177 4.94 18.11 15.99
CA LEU A 177 5.78 17.52 17.04
C LEU A 177 6.82 18.51 17.59
N PHE A 178 7.28 19.46 16.78
CA PHE A 178 8.23 20.50 17.20
C PHE A 178 7.55 21.76 17.77
N GLU A 179 6.26 22.00 17.47
CA GLU A 179 5.52 23.19 17.91
C GLU A 179 4.96 23.02 19.33
N ASP A 180 4.60 21.80 19.72
CA ASP A 180 4.01 21.50 21.04
C ASP A 180 5.06 21.36 22.17
N ILE A 181 6.35 21.37 21.84
CA ILE A 181 7.45 21.21 22.81
C ILE A 181 8.09 22.56 23.09
N ILE A 182 7.83 23.14 24.26
CA ILE A 182 8.50 24.35 24.74
C ILE A 182 9.94 23.99 25.15
N SER A 183 10.90 24.28 24.28
CA SER A 183 12.32 24.09 24.52
C SER A 183 13.12 25.12 23.72
N ASP A 184 14.26 25.57 24.25
CA ASP A 184 15.20 26.41 23.51
C ASP A 184 15.71 25.71 22.24
N ARG A 185 15.73 24.37 22.22
CA ARG A 185 16.11 23.56 21.07
C ARG A 185 15.55 22.14 21.14
N THR A 186 14.64 21.81 20.22
CA THR A 186 14.12 20.45 20.06
C THR A 186 14.85 19.72 18.93
N THR A 187 15.27 18.48 19.18
CA THR A 187 15.92 17.62 18.18
C THR A 187 15.32 16.22 18.24
N LEU A 188 14.82 15.72 17.11
CA LEU A 188 14.40 14.33 16.96
C LEU A 188 15.60 13.48 16.53
N VAL A 189 15.90 12.43 17.29
CA VAL A 189 17.04 11.55 17.03
C VAL A 189 16.55 10.16 16.61
N LEU A 190 16.91 9.72 15.40
CA LEU A 190 16.73 8.34 14.95
C LEU A 190 18.10 7.64 14.94
N ARG A 191 18.16 6.41 15.46
CA ARG A 191 19.40 5.63 15.52
C ARG A 191 19.17 4.23 14.95
N TYR A 192 20.09 3.80 14.10
CA TYR A 192 20.08 2.51 13.43
C TYR A 192 21.42 1.81 13.63
N ASN A 193 21.38 0.53 13.97
CA ASN A 193 22.57 -0.32 14.02
C ASN A 193 22.69 -1.04 12.67
N ILE A 194 23.75 -0.75 11.94
CA ILE A 194 24.03 -1.36 10.64
C ILE A 194 25.03 -2.49 10.87
N LYS A 195 24.76 -3.68 10.33
CA LYS A 195 25.65 -4.85 10.44
C LYS A 195 26.52 -4.97 9.19
N ALA A 196 27.80 -5.24 9.35
CA ALA A 196 28.70 -5.54 8.23
C ALA A 196 28.20 -6.74 7.40
N GLN A 197 28.50 -6.74 6.10
CA GLN A 197 28.19 -7.81 5.13
C GLN A 197 26.71 -8.19 5.00
N ASN A 198 25.79 -7.44 5.61
CA ASN A 198 24.36 -7.69 5.52
C ASN A 198 23.73 -6.96 4.32
N PHE A 199 24.04 -7.44 3.12
CA PHE A 199 23.56 -6.84 1.87
C PHE A 199 22.04 -7.01 1.66
N THR A 200 21.42 -8.04 2.24
CA THR A 200 19.99 -8.31 2.09
C THR A 200 19.12 -7.25 2.76
N LEU A 201 19.58 -6.67 3.88
CA LEU A 201 18.90 -5.56 4.56
C LEU A 201 19.40 -4.19 4.12
N GLY A 202 20.30 -4.13 3.14
CA GLY A 202 20.90 -2.90 2.66
C GLY A 202 19.87 -1.91 2.12
N GLY A 203 19.87 -0.68 2.65
CA GLY A 203 18.96 0.39 2.24
C GLY A 203 17.67 0.46 3.04
N THR A 204 17.50 -0.42 4.03
CA THR A 204 16.35 -0.41 4.93
C THR A 204 16.37 0.85 5.81
N ALA A 205 17.54 1.25 6.33
CA ALA A 205 17.63 2.45 7.16
C ALA A 205 17.32 3.72 6.34
N SER A 206 17.88 3.83 5.13
CA SER A 206 17.56 4.89 4.17
C SER A 206 16.06 4.99 3.88
N SER A 207 15.42 3.87 3.54
CA SER A 207 13.99 3.83 3.22
C SER A 207 13.12 4.24 4.40
N ASN A 208 13.49 3.80 5.61
CA ASN A 208 12.79 4.19 6.84
C ASN A 208 12.95 5.68 7.16
N ILE A 209 14.17 6.22 7.02
CA ILE A 209 14.45 7.64 7.23
C ILE A 209 13.70 8.51 6.23
N LYS A 210 13.73 8.17 4.94
CA LYS A 210 12.99 8.91 3.90
C LYS A 210 11.49 8.96 4.22
N ARG A 211 10.90 7.83 4.61
CA ARG A 211 9.47 7.77 5.02
C ARG A 211 9.21 8.58 6.28
N ALA A 212 10.11 8.54 7.26
CA ALA A 212 9.98 9.33 8.49
C ALA A 212 10.03 10.84 8.20
N LEU A 213 10.97 11.30 7.37
CA LEU A 213 11.10 12.71 6.99
C LEU A 213 9.86 13.23 6.24
N LEU A 214 9.35 12.47 5.25
CA LEU A 214 8.11 12.84 4.55
C LEU A 214 6.91 12.92 5.51
N ARG A 215 6.85 12.04 6.51
CA ARG A 215 5.78 12.05 7.53
C ARG A 215 5.90 13.26 8.45
N LEU A 216 7.12 13.66 8.80
CA LEU A 216 7.41 14.85 9.61
C LEU A 216 7.16 16.17 8.85
N GLY A 217 6.76 16.09 7.58
CA GLY A 217 6.44 17.28 6.77
C GLY A 217 7.61 17.81 5.95
N ALA A 218 8.76 17.12 5.92
CA ALA A 218 9.88 17.55 5.10
C ALA A 218 9.54 17.51 3.60
N ASP A 219 9.98 18.53 2.87
CA ASP A 219 9.85 18.60 1.42
C ASP A 219 10.41 17.34 0.71
N ALA A 220 9.76 16.94 -0.39
CA ALA A 220 10.08 15.72 -1.12
C ALA A 220 11.51 15.71 -1.69
N GLN A 221 12.05 16.87 -2.07
CA GLN A 221 13.43 17.02 -2.52
C GLN A 221 14.40 16.81 -1.38
N ILE A 222 14.11 17.36 -0.19
CA ILE A 222 14.93 17.17 1.03
C ILE A 222 14.94 15.71 1.45
N ALA A 223 13.76 15.07 1.53
CA ALA A 223 13.65 13.67 1.88
C ALA A 223 14.36 12.75 0.87
N ARG A 224 14.31 13.08 -0.43
CA ARG A 224 15.05 12.36 -1.48
C ARG A 224 16.57 12.51 -1.31
N ARG A 225 17.07 13.73 -1.13
CA ARG A 225 18.50 14.02 -0.92
C ARG A 225 19.03 13.28 0.31
N CYS A 226 18.30 13.34 1.43
CA CYS A 226 18.65 12.62 2.65
C CYS A 226 18.65 11.10 2.45
N GLY A 227 17.64 10.54 1.77
CA GLY A 227 17.57 9.11 1.50
C GLY A 227 18.75 8.60 0.69
N ILE A 228 19.16 9.34 -0.35
CA ILE A 228 20.33 8.97 -1.17
C ILE A 228 21.61 9.01 -0.33
N ALA A 229 21.83 10.10 0.42
CA ALA A 229 23.03 10.24 1.25
C ALA A 229 23.13 9.14 2.32
N VAL A 230 22.01 8.83 2.98
CA VAL A 230 21.93 7.76 3.99
C VAL A 230 22.14 6.38 3.36
N TYR A 231 21.60 6.12 2.17
CA TYR A 231 21.79 4.84 1.48
C TYR A 231 23.27 4.57 1.21
N GLU A 232 23.97 5.56 0.65
CA GLU A 232 25.40 5.44 0.37
C GLU A 232 26.23 5.27 1.66
N ALA A 233 25.87 6.01 2.72
CA ALA A 233 26.54 5.89 4.02
C ALA A 233 26.28 4.52 4.69
N GLU A 234 25.05 4.01 4.58
CA GLU A 234 24.65 2.68 5.05
C GLU A 234 25.42 1.58 4.29
N MET A 235 25.54 1.70 2.97
CA MET A 235 26.33 0.77 2.16
C MET A 235 27.81 0.80 2.54
N ASN A 236 28.38 1.98 2.81
CA ASN A 236 29.77 2.08 3.26
C ASN A 236 30.00 1.33 4.58
N LEU A 237 29.05 1.40 5.52
CA LEU A 237 29.12 0.63 6.76
C LEU A 237 29.03 -0.88 6.49
N ILE A 238 28.19 -1.33 5.56
CA ILE A 238 28.04 -2.76 5.22
C ILE A 238 29.31 -3.30 4.54
N ILE A 239 29.92 -2.52 3.65
CA ILE A 239 31.02 -2.95 2.77
C ILE A 239 32.38 -2.84 3.45
N HIS A 240 32.67 -1.71 4.10
CA HIS A 240 34.04 -1.35 4.47
C HIS A 240 34.37 -1.56 5.95
N THR A 241 33.41 -2.01 6.77
CA THR A 241 33.61 -2.26 8.20
C THR A 241 33.64 -3.74 8.52
N THR A 242 34.21 -4.08 9.68
CA THR A 242 34.29 -5.47 10.15
C THR A 242 33.07 -5.87 10.99
N ARG A 243 32.50 -4.94 11.76
CA ARG A 243 31.38 -5.19 12.68
C ARG A 243 30.11 -4.41 12.35
N GLY A 244 30.16 -3.53 11.35
CA GLY A 244 29.11 -2.57 11.06
C GLY A 244 29.38 -1.24 11.76
N GLY A 245 28.31 -0.51 12.05
CA GLY A 245 28.41 0.78 12.71
C GLY A 245 27.05 1.35 13.10
N ILE A 246 27.08 2.56 13.62
CA ILE A 246 25.88 3.30 14.03
C ILE A 246 25.59 4.36 12.99
N LEU A 247 24.36 4.38 12.49
CA LEU A 247 23.82 5.48 11.70
C LEU A 247 22.85 6.28 12.56
N LYS A 248 23.09 7.60 12.68
CA LYS A 248 22.29 8.52 13.48
C LYS A 248 21.77 9.66 12.61
N LEU A 249 20.48 9.92 12.69
CA LEU A 249 19.82 11.09 12.12
C LEU A 249 19.37 12.01 13.24
N GLU A 250 19.71 13.29 13.15
CA GLU A 250 19.22 14.36 14.01
C GLU A 250 18.42 15.33 13.15
N VAL A 251 17.13 15.45 13.44
CA VAL A 251 16.20 16.34 12.73
C VAL A 251 15.88 17.52 13.63
N GLU A 252 16.25 18.70 13.14
CA GLU A 252 15.97 20.00 13.73
C GLU A 252 15.17 20.83 12.71
N PRO A 253 14.40 21.85 13.14
CA PRO A 253 13.55 22.65 12.25
C PRO A 253 14.29 23.25 11.04
N HIS A 254 15.58 23.59 11.17
CA HIS A 254 16.36 24.24 10.12
C HIS A 254 17.51 23.38 9.59
N ARG A 255 17.63 22.13 10.06
CA ARG A 255 18.78 21.29 9.73
C ARG A 255 18.51 19.82 9.99
N ILE A 256 18.92 18.99 9.05
CA ILE A 256 19.03 17.55 9.22
C ILE A 256 20.52 17.20 9.26
N THR A 257 20.97 16.58 10.34
CA THR A 257 22.35 16.06 10.48
C THR A 257 22.30 14.54 10.45
N MET A 258 23.01 13.94 9.49
CA MET A 258 23.21 12.49 9.41
C MET A 258 24.66 12.21 9.82
N SER A 259 24.88 11.20 10.65
CA SER A 259 26.23 10.77 11.00
C SER A 259 26.33 9.25 11.01
N THR A 260 27.48 8.75 10.57
CA THR A 260 27.85 7.34 10.72
C THR A 260 29.15 7.25 11.50
N THR A 261 29.22 6.27 12.41
CA THR A 261 30.44 5.94 13.15
C THR A 261 30.63 4.44 13.14
N ASP A 262 31.85 4.01 12.82
CA ASP A 262 32.30 2.63 12.92
C ASP A 262 33.61 2.52 13.69
N ASP A 263 33.97 1.28 14.04
CA ASP A 263 35.23 0.90 14.67
C ASP A 263 36.07 0.00 13.75
N GLY A 264 35.87 0.16 12.43
CA GLY A 264 36.48 -0.64 11.39
C GLY A 264 37.95 -0.25 11.09
N PRO A 265 38.47 -0.67 9.93
CA PRO A 265 39.89 -0.53 9.59
C PRO A 265 40.35 0.93 9.43
N GLY A 266 39.42 1.87 9.25
CA GLY A 266 39.74 3.26 8.92
C GLY A 266 40.22 3.42 7.47
N ILE A 267 40.42 4.67 7.07
CA ILE A 267 40.80 5.09 5.72
C ILE A 267 42.21 5.69 5.81
N PRO A 268 43.23 5.08 5.16
CA PRO A 268 44.60 5.59 5.18
C PRO A 268 44.78 6.98 4.57
N ASP A 269 44.11 7.23 3.44
CA ASP A 269 44.10 8.52 2.76
C ASP A 269 42.65 8.94 2.44
N VAL A 270 42.17 9.91 3.22
CA VAL A 270 40.81 10.45 3.09
C VAL A 270 40.63 11.23 1.77
N HIS A 271 41.69 11.82 1.22
CA HIS A 271 41.60 12.58 -0.03
C HIS A 271 41.43 11.64 -1.23
N GLN A 272 42.02 10.45 -1.18
CA GLN A 272 41.95 9.47 -2.25
C GLN A 272 40.54 8.87 -2.40
N VAL A 273 39.83 8.59 -1.29
CA VAL A 273 38.47 8.02 -1.31
C VAL A 273 37.39 8.99 -1.79
N LEU A 274 37.71 10.28 -1.90
CA LEU A 274 36.81 11.28 -2.46
C LEU A 274 36.92 11.38 -3.99
N GLN A 275 37.88 10.67 -4.61
CA GLN A 275 38.01 10.63 -6.07
C GLN A 275 37.04 9.60 -6.67
N PRO A 276 36.31 9.96 -7.75
CA PRO A 276 35.41 9.03 -8.42
C PRO A 276 36.12 7.75 -8.87
N GLY A 277 35.53 6.60 -8.55
CA GLY A 277 36.04 5.28 -8.96
C GLY A 277 37.05 4.64 -8.01
N TYR A 278 37.50 5.36 -6.98
CA TYR A 278 38.37 4.77 -5.96
C TYR A 278 37.54 3.96 -4.94
N SER A 279 37.92 2.70 -4.71
CA SER A 279 37.22 1.81 -3.79
C SER A 279 38.15 0.79 -3.17
N THR A 280 38.03 0.57 -1.86
CA THR A 280 38.72 -0.49 -1.12
C THR A 280 37.89 -1.78 -1.02
N ALA A 281 36.77 -1.88 -1.74
CA ALA A 281 35.92 -3.06 -1.76
C ALA A 281 36.63 -4.24 -2.46
N THR A 282 36.39 -5.46 -1.97
CA THR A 282 36.90 -6.69 -2.58
C THR A 282 36.24 -6.94 -3.93
N ASP A 283 36.89 -7.74 -4.79
CA ASP A 283 36.36 -8.05 -6.12
C ASP A 283 34.98 -8.74 -6.05
N GLN A 284 34.77 -9.60 -5.06
CA GLN A 284 33.47 -10.23 -4.78
C GLN A 284 32.35 -9.19 -4.55
N VAL A 285 32.63 -8.11 -3.82
CA VAL A 285 31.64 -7.04 -3.57
C VAL A 285 31.36 -6.23 -4.84
N ARG A 286 32.38 -6.05 -5.69
CA ARG A 286 32.25 -5.36 -6.99
C ARG A 286 31.44 -6.16 -7.99
N GLU A 287 31.63 -7.48 -8.03
CA GLU A 287 30.85 -8.40 -8.85
C GLU A 287 29.36 -8.42 -8.46
N MET A 288 29.06 -8.19 -7.18
CA MET A 288 27.68 -8.01 -6.68
C MET A 288 27.05 -6.66 -7.07
N GLY A 289 27.77 -5.80 -7.81
CA GLY A 289 27.30 -4.49 -8.27
C GLY A 289 27.49 -3.36 -7.26
N PHE A 290 28.19 -3.59 -6.15
CA PHE A 290 28.46 -2.58 -5.11
C PHE A 290 29.93 -2.12 -5.13
N GLY A 291 30.27 -1.06 -4.40
CA GLY A 291 31.68 -0.69 -4.22
C GLY A 291 32.39 -0.16 -5.48
N ALA A 292 31.65 0.46 -6.41
CA ALA A 292 32.20 1.12 -7.61
C ALA A 292 32.97 2.43 -7.32
N GLY A 293 33.11 2.83 -6.05
CA GLY A 293 33.85 4.04 -5.66
C GLY A 293 33.12 5.36 -5.91
N MET A 294 31.79 5.33 -5.95
CA MET A 294 30.95 6.52 -6.19
C MET A 294 30.22 7.03 -4.93
N GLY A 295 30.18 6.26 -3.85
CA GLY A 295 29.30 6.53 -2.71
C GLY A 295 29.54 7.87 -2.03
N LEU A 296 30.78 8.18 -1.63
CA LEU A 296 31.11 9.47 -1.01
C LEU A 296 30.90 10.67 -1.96
N VAL A 297 31.10 10.47 -3.26
CA VAL A 297 30.85 11.50 -4.28
C VAL A 297 29.34 11.78 -4.40
N ASN A 298 28.52 10.73 -4.42
CA ASN A 298 27.07 10.84 -4.45
C ASN A 298 26.53 11.51 -3.19
N ILE A 299 27.07 11.19 -2.02
CA ILE A 299 26.77 11.86 -0.76
C ILE A 299 27.06 13.36 -0.89
N LYS A 300 28.27 13.73 -1.30
CA LYS A 300 28.69 15.14 -1.42
C LYS A 300 27.79 15.96 -2.36
N ARG A 301 27.19 15.34 -3.38
CA ARG A 301 26.22 16.00 -4.29
C ARG A 301 24.84 16.20 -3.65
N CYS A 302 24.50 15.39 -2.66
CA CYS A 302 23.17 15.41 -2.04
C CYS A 302 23.11 16.29 -0.79
N VAL A 303 24.24 16.66 -0.19
CA VAL A 303 24.30 17.33 1.12
C VAL A 303 24.99 18.69 1.02
N ASP A 304 24.67 19.61 1.93
CA ASP A 304 25.22 20.97 1.90
C ASP A 304 26.59 21.05 2.57
N SER A 305 26.86 20.16 3.54
CA SER A 305 28.19 19.99 4.11
C SER A 305 28.47 18.53 4.42
N MET A 306 29.75 18.15 4.32
CA MET A 306 30.24 16.81 4.59
C MET A 306 31.61 16.89 5.27
N GLU A 307 31.75 16.20 6.41
CA GLU A 307 32.99 16.06 7.18
C GLU A 307 33.28 14.57 7.32
N LEU A 308 34.52 14.17 6.98
CA LEU A 308 34.96 12.80 7.05
C LEU A 308 36.25 12.73 7.88
N GLU A 309 36.16 12.08 9.03
CA GLU A 309 37.27 11.84 9.94
C GLU A 309 37.55 10.34 9.97
N SER A 310 38.79 9.94 9.74
CA SER A 310 39.16 8.54 9.80
C SER A 310 40.55 8.38 10.38
N THR A 311 40.75 7.31 11.14
CA THR A 311 42.08 6.94 11.65
C THR A 311 42.26 5.45 11.46
N VAL A 312 43.37 5.08 10.81
CA VAL A 312 43.71 3.68 10.55
C VAL A 312 43.72 2.88 11.85
N GLY A 313 42.96 1.79 11.88
CA GLY A 313 42.77 0.91 13.04
C GLY A 313 41.84 1.42 14.14
N LYS A 314 41.23 2.61 13.98
CA LYS A 314 40.26 3.16 14.96
C LYS A 314 38.84 3.38 14.39
N GLY A 315 38.68 3.26 13.07
CA GLY A 315 37.40 3.42 12.38
C GLY A 315 37.22 4.77 11.70
N THR A 316 36.01 5.00 11.22
CA THR A 316 35.63 6.19 10.45
C THR A 316 34.40 6.86 11.03
N LYS A 317 34.37 8.18 10.94
CA LYS A 317 33.22 9.02 11.27
C LYS A 317 32.91 9.92 10.09
N LEU A 318 31.69 9.81 9.58
CA LEU A 318 31.18 10.67 8.52
C LEU A 318 30.03 11.49 9.10
N ILE A 319 30.06 12.81 8.89
CA ILE A 319 29.00 13.74 9.24
C ILE A 319 28.54 14.43 7.97
N MET A 320 27.23 14.47 7.77
CA MET A 320 26.59 15.06 6.60
C MET A 320 25.47 15.98 7.10
N ARG A 321 25.31 17.17 6.52
CA ARG A 321 24.24 18.09 6.91
C ARG A 321 23.47 18.61 5.69
N ILE A 322 22.16 18.66 5.83
CA ILE A 322 21.24 19.31 4.89
C ILE A 322 20.54 20.45 5.63
N HIS A 323 20.59 21.65 5.07
CA HIS A 323 19.82 22.79 5.53
C HIS A 323 18.36 22.63 5.12
N VAL A 324 17.45 22.90 6.06
CA VAL A 324 16.01 22.88 5.80
C VAL A 324 15.50 24.31 5.85
N PRO A 325 15.00 24.87 4.72
CA PRO A 325 14.33 26.16 4.71
C PRO A 325 13.14 26.16 5.67
N ALA A 326 12.90 27.27 6.37
CA ALA A 326 11.85 27.39 7.38
C ALA A 326 10.44 27.07 6.85
N GLU A 327 10.21 27.23 5.55
CA GLU A 327 8.93 26.95 4.88
C GLU A 327 8.68 25.44 4.66
N ASN A 328 9.71 24.60 4.77
CA ASN A 328 9.67 23.18 4.34
C ASN A 328 9.30 22.17 5.44
N PHE A 329 8.90 22.64 6.62
CA PHE A 329 8.22 21.85 7.65
C PHE A 329 6.78 22.31 7.90
N ASN A 330 6.42 23.51 7.43
CA ASN A 330 5.11 24.09 7.61
C ASN A 330 4.27 23.83 6.36
N GLY A 331 3.30 22.93 6.46
CA GLY A 331 2.36 22.59 5.38
C GLY A 331 1.39 23.71 4.98
N ARG A 332 1.74 24.99 5.13
CA ARG A 332 0.94 26.12 4.66
C ARG A 332 1.49 26.60 3.31
N LYS A 333 0.78 26.27 2.23
CA LYS A 333 0.66 27.21 1.13
C LYS A 333 -0.35 28.27 1.58
N GLU A 334 0.13 29.46 1.91
CA GLU A 334 -0.74 30.63 1.86
C GLU A 334 -0.92 30.97 0.37
N GLY A 335 -2.18 30.95 -0.09
CA GLY A 335 -2.57 31.19 -1.48
C GLY A 335 -3.98 30.71 -1.76
#